data_AF-A3Q9W8-F1
#
_entry.id   AF-A3Q9W8-F1
#
_cell.length_a   1.000
_cell.length_b   1.000
_cell.length_c   1.000
_cell.angle_alpha   90.00
_cell.angle_beta   90.00
_cell.angle_gamma   90.00
#
_symmetry.space_group_name_H-M   'P 1'
#
loop_
_entity.id
_entity.type
_entity.pdbx_description
1 polymer ?
#
loop_
_entity_poly.entity_id
_entity_poly.type
_entity_poly.pdbx_seq_one_letter_code
_entity_poly.pdbx_strand_id
1 'polypeptide(L)'
;MENQTRVDSELMQAYGKMIAIVVLLLILGVLGYGYFAKVDQVSSQGLKLEHSRLLNVLAMVRSQWLVQGRPAEMHLDWSTAMELRDGEQPLIKMSDQGWPTLAQITEENCKTLWWQLLGGRDDLAKIVTQADQAGEVCSYIANNGDRLSYQLTSGRVIFLTDR
;
A
#
# COMPACT_ATOMS: atom_id res chain seq x y z
N MET A 1 18.19 -31.22 61.17
CA MET A 1 16.88 -30.55 60.93
C MET A 1 17.02 -29.19 60.25
N GLU A 2 18.24 -28.66 60.02
CA GLU A 2 18.48 -27.33 59.40
C GLU A 2 18.47 -27.34 57.86
N ASN A 3 18.67 -28.51 57.23
CA ASN A 3 18.72 -28.62 55.76
C ASN A 3 17.33 -28.65 55.11
N GLN A 4 16.28 -29.07 55.82
CA GLN A 4 14.92 -29.17 55.26
C GLN A 4 14.28 -27.80 55.04
N THR A 5 14.51 -26.83 55.92
CA THR A 5 13.96 -25.47 55.80
C THR A 5 14.61 -24.65 54.66
N ARG A 6 15.88 -24.91 54.34
CA ARG A 6 16.56 -24.29 53.19
C ARG A 6 16.02 -24.80 51.84
N VAL A 7 15.78 -26.12 51.74
CA VAL A 7 15.22 -26.73 50.53
C VAL A 7 13.79 -26.25 50.28
N ASP A 8 12.96 -26.11 51.31
CA ASP A 8 11.60 -25.57 51.17
C ASP A 8 11.58 -24.08 50.77
N SER A 9 12.52 -23.28 51.29
CA SER A 9 12.68 -21.87 50.93
C SER A 9 13.12 -21.70 49.47
N GLU A 10 14.07 -22.51 48.99
CA GLU A 10 14.51 -22.47 47.59
C GLU A 10 13.44 -23.01 46.64
N LEU A 11 12.67 -24.03 47.05
CA LEU A 11 11.50 -24.50 46.29
C LEU A 11 10.45 -23.40 46.13
N MET A 12 10.07 -22.71 47.21
CA MET A 12 9.08 -21.62 47.16
C MET A 12 9.52 -20.47 46.25
N GLN A 13 10.81 -20.13 46.28
CA GLN A 13 11.34 -19.05 45.46
C GLN A 13 11.41 -19.44 43.96
N ALA A 14 11.71 -20.70 43.66
CA ALA A 14 11.70 -21.23 42.30
C ALA A 14 10.28 -21.30 41.71
N TYR A 15 9.29 -21.73 42.50
CA TYR A 15 7.89 -21.73 42.09
C TYR A 15 7.35 -20.32 41.84
N GLY A 16 7.70 -19.35 42.69
CA GLY A 16 7.34 -17.95 42.47
C GLY A 16 7.90 -17.36 41.17
N LYS A 17 9.17 -17.66 40.85
CA LYS A 17 9.80 -17.25 39.58
C LYS A 17 9.14 -17.91 38.37
N MET A 18 8.81 -19.20 38.45
CA MET A 18 8.10 -19.93 37.39
C MET A 18 6.73 -19.30 37.09
N ILE A 19 5.94 -19.00 38.13
CA ILE A 19 4.63 -18.37 37.97
C ILE A 19 4.77 -16.98 37.34
N ALA A 20 5.74 -16.18 37.80
CA ALA A 20 5.98 -14.85 37.24
C ALA A 20 6.35 -14.90 35.75
N ILE A 21 7.18 -15.86 35.33
CA ILE A 21 7.55 -16.06 33.92
C ILE A 21 6.32 -16.46 33.09
N VAL A 22 5.49 -17.37 33.59
CA VAL A 22 4.27 -17.80 32.89
C VAL A 22 3.29 -16.63 32.74
N VAL A 23 3.11 -15.82 33.78
CA VAL A 23 2.24 -14.63 33.73
C VAL A 23 2.81 -13.61 32.73
N LEU A 24 4.12 -13.36 32.72
CA LEU A 24 4.76 -12.48 31.75
C LEU A 24 4.55 -12.98 30.32
N LEU A 25 4.73 -14.28 30.07
CA LEU A 25 4.52 -14.89 28.76
C LEU A 25 3.05 -14.81 28.33
N LEU A 26 2.10 -14.98 29.25
CA LEU A 26 0.68 -14.80 28.96
C LEU A 26 0.37 -13.35 28.56
N ILE A 27 0.92 -12.37 29.29
CA ILE A 27 0.76 -10.95 28.95
C ILE A 27 1.34 -10.67 27.56
N LEU A 28 2.57 -11.13 27.27
CA LEU A 28 3.20 -10.96 25.97
C LEU A 28 2.42 -11.69 24.86
N GLY A 29 1.88 -12.87 25.13
CA GLY A 29 1.07 -13.63 24.19
C GLY A 29 -0.24 -12.92 23.83
N VAL A 30 -0.96 -12.40 24.82
CA VAL A 30 -2.20 -11.64 24.60
C VAL A 30 -1.92 -10.33 23.85
N LEU A 31 -0.88 -9.60 24.24
CA LEU A 31 -0.47 -8.37 23.56
C LEU A 31 -0.01 -8.63 22.13
N GLY A 32 0.79 -9.68 21.93
CA GLY A 32 1.26 -10.10 20.61
C GLY A 32 0.09 -10.46 19.69
N TYR A 33 -0.81 -11.32 20.14
CA TYR A 33 -1.98 -11.73 19.35
C TYR A 33 -2.86 -10.53 18.97
N GLY A 34 -3.13 -9.63 19.92
CA GLY A 34 -3.92 -8.42 19.65
C GLY A 34 -3.21 -7.41 18.74
N TYR A 35 -1.89 -7.35 18.77
CA TYR A 35 -1.10 -6.48 17.89
C TYR A 35 -1.08 -7.02 16.45
N PHE A 36 -0.74 -8.30 16.25
CA PHE A 36 -0.66 -8.88 14.91
C PHE A 36 -2.03 -8.93 14.21
N ALA A 37 -3.12 -9.21 14.94
CA ALA A 37 -4.47 -9.16 14.38
C ALA A 37 -4.88 -7.75 13.88
N LYS A 38 -4.36 -6.69 14.49
CA LYS A 38 -4.63 -5.30 14.06
C LYS A 38 -3.73 -4.87 12.91
N VAL A 39 -2.51 -5.40 12.79
CA VAL A 39 -1.58 -5.07 11.71
C VAL A 39 -2.13 -5.48 10.34
N ASP A 40 -2.83 -6.62 10.23
CA ASP A 40 -3.51 -7.00 8.99
C ASP A 40 -4.64 -6.03 8.61
N GLN A 41 -5.34 -5.46 9.60
CA GLN A 41 -6.40 -4.47 9.38
C GLN A 41 -5.86 -3.08 8.97
N VAL A 42 -4.61 -2.74 9.32
CA VAL A 42 -3.97 -1.49 8.84
C VAL A 42 -3.67 -1.56 7.34
N SER A 43 -3.48 -2.76 6.78
CA SER A 43 -3.24 -2.94 5.34
C SER A 43 -4.45 -2.59 4.46
N SER A 44 -5.68 -2.73 4.95
CA SER A 44 -6.90 -2.40 4.16
C SER A 44 -7.13 -0.89 4.01
N GLN A 45 -6.56 -0.09 4.92
CA GLN A 45 -6.57 1.37 4.78
C GLN A 45 -5.60 1.86 3.69
N GLY A 46 -4.62 1.03 3.30
CA GLY A 46 -3.62 1.36 2.28
C GLY A 46 -4.26 1.63 0.92
N LEU A 47 -5.07 0.70 0.39
CA LEU A 47 -5.64 0.86 -0.96
C LEU A 47 -6.65 2.01 -1.04
N LYS A 48 -7.39 2.27 0.05
CA LYS A 48 -8.30 3.42 0.15
C LYS A 48 -7.54 4.74 0.20
N LEU A 49 -6.40 4.79 0.90
CA LEU A 49 -5.52 5.96 0.91
C LEU A 49 -4.95 6.21 -0.49
N GLU A 50 -4.46 5.17 -1.14
CA GLU A 50 -3.91 5.26 -2.50
C GLU A 50 -4.99 5.66 -3.53
N HIS A 51 -6.24 5.25 -3.35
CA HIS A 51 -7.36 5.76 -4.15
C HIS A 51 -7.47 7.29 -4.04
N SER A 52 -7.53 7.84 -2.82
CA SER A 52 -7.61 9.30 -2.63
C SER A 52 -6.40 10.02 -3.21
N ARG A 53 -5.22 9.44 -3.07
CA ARG A 53 -3.98 9.99 -3.61
C ARG A 53 -3.99 9.99 -5.14
N LEU A 54 -4.42 8.89 -5.75
CA LEU A 54 -4.54 8.76 -7.20
C LEU A 54 -5.48 9.81 -7.78
N LEU A 55 -6.63 10.06 -7.16
CA LEU A 55 -7.54 11.12 -7.58
C LEU A 55 -6.89 12.51 -7.56
N ASN A 56 -6.16 12.83 -6.49
CA ASN A 56 -5.47 14.12 -6.36
C ASN A 56 -4.35 14.27 -7.39
N VAL A 57 -3.57 13.22 -7.59
CA VAL A 57 -2.49 13.16 -8.56
C VAL A 57 -3.05 13.31 -9.98
N LEU A 58 -4.09 12.56 -10.34
CA LEU A 58 -4.73 12.66 -11.66
C LEU A 58 -5.30 14.06 -11.92
N ALA A 59 -5.89 14.69 -10.91
CA ALA A 59 -6.37 16.07 -11.01
C ALA A 59 -5.22 17.06 -11.27
N MET A 60 -4.10 16.89 -10.56
CA MET A 60 -2.90 17.68 -10.76
C MET A 60 -2.34 17.50 -12.18
N VAL A 61 -2.15 16.25 -12.62
CA VAL A 61 -1.64 15.93 -13.96
C VAL A 61 -2.53 16.53 -15.05
N ARG A 62 -3.85 16.36 -14.93
CA ARG A 62 -4.80 16.93 -15.89
C ARG A 62 -4.74 18.46 -15.92
N SER A 63 -4.56 19.11 -14.76
CA SER A 63 -4.37 20.57 -14.68
C SER A 63 -3.12 21.01 -15.43
N GLN A 64 -1.98 20.34 -15.21
CA GLN A 64 -0.75 20.66 -15.92
C GLN A 64 -0.88 20.43 -17.43
N TRP A 65 -1.55 19.35 -17.84
CA TRP A 65 -1.84 19.07 -19.26
C TRP A 65 -2.67 20.18 -19.93
N LEU A 66 -3.67 20.70 -19.22
CA LEU A 66 -4.48 21.84 -19.72
C LEU A 66 -3.63 23.12 -19.85
N VAL A 67 -2.75 23.39 -18.90
CA VAL A 67 -1.85 24.56 -18.90
C VAL A 67 -0.81 24.47 -20.03
N GLN A 68 -0.30 23.26 -20.32
CA GLN A 68 0.70 23.04 -21.37
C GLN A 68 0.11 22.95 -22.79
N GLY A 69 -1.18 23.21 -22.97
CA GLY A 69 -1.79 23.22 -24.30
C GLY A 69 -2.16 21.84 -24.85
N ARG A 70 -2.40 20.87 -23.96
CA ARG A 70 -2.90 19.52 -24.30
C ARG A 70 -1.93 18.67 -25.14
N PRO A 71 -0.66 18.53 -24.73
CA PRO A 71 0.30 17.72 -25.47
C PRO A 71 -0.07 16.23 -25.42
N ALA A 72 0.33 15.48 -26.45
CA ALA A 72 0.17 14.03 -26.49
C ALA A 72 1.13 13.29 -25.54
N GLU A 73 2.26 13.91 -25.23
CA GLU A 73 3.26 13.40 -24.29
C GLU A 73 3.73 14.54 -23.38
N MET A 74 3.91 14.26 -22.10
CA MET A 74 4.21 15.28 -21.11
C MET A 74 5.16 14.76 -20.04
N HIS A 75 6.16 15.57 -19.68
CA HIS A 75 6.94 15.35 -18.47
C HIS A 75 6.15 15.82 -17.26
N LEU A 76 5.98 14.93 -16.28
CA LEU A 76 5.28 15.28 -15.05
C LEU A 76 6.24 16.00 -14.10
N ASP A 77 5.91 17.26 -13.79
CA ASP A 77 6.63 18.05 -12.81
C ASP A 77 6.02 17.82 -11.42
N TRP A 78 6.70 16.98 -10.64
CA TRP A 78 6.33 16.61 -9.28
C TRP A 78 7.01 17.46 -8.21
N SER A 79 7.66 18.57 -8.58
CA SER A 79 8.50 19.44 -7.72
C SER A 79 7.87 19.92 -6.40
N THR A 80 6.58 19.64 -6.17
CA THR A 80 5.87 19.95 -4.92
C THR A 80 5.33 18.74 -4.14
N ALA A 81 5.37 17.51 -4.66
CA ALA A 81 4.60 16.40 -4.07
C ALA A 81 5.30 15.04 -3.91
N MET A 82 6.34 14.72 -4.70
CA MET A 82 6.99 13.40 -4.65
C MET A 82 8.46 13.53 -5.03
N GLU A 83 9.36 13.24 -4.08
CA GLU A 83 10.75 12.94 -4.38
C GLU A 83 10.81 11.58 -5.10
N LEU A 84 10.64 11.58 -6.42
CA LEU A 84 11.00 10.43 -7.24
C LEU A 84 12.50 10.19 -7.07
N ARG A 85 12.85 8.93 -6.83
CA ARG A 85 14.16 8.47 -6.36
C ARG A 85 15.35 8.79 -7.29
N ASP A 86 15.11 9.36 -8.47
CA ASP A 86 16.15 9.52 -9.51
C ASP A 86 16.13 10.84 -10.31
N GLY A 87 15.33 11.85 -9.92
CA GLY A 87 15.37 13.18 -10.58
C GLY A 87 14.95 13.23 -12.07
N GLU A 88 14.76 12.07 -12.72
CA GLU A 88 14.22 11.99 -14.08
C GLU A 88 12.70 12.19 -14.06
N GLN A 89 12.24 13.19 -14.80
CA GLN A 89 10.82 13.45 -14.97
C GLN A 89 10.22 12.40 -15.91
N PRO A 90 9.33 11.52 -15.43
CA PRO A 90 8.78 10.46 -16.27
C PRO A 90 7.99 11.07 -17.43
N LEU A 91 8.35 10.70 -18.66
CA LEU A 91 7.59 11.04 -19.86
C LEU A 91 6.35 10.16 -19.93
N ILE A 92 5.17 10.76 -19.83
CA ILE A 92 3.90 10.05 -19.81
C ILE A 92 3.11 10.39 -21.07
N LYS A 93 2.55 9.35 -21.71
CA LYS A 93 1.60 9.51 -22.80
C LYS A 93 0.24 9.89 -22.24
N MET A 94 -0.43 10.81 -22.91
CA MET A 94 -1.73 11.32 -22.50
C MET A 94 -2.79 10.86 -23.51
N SER A 95 -3.96 10.47 -23.01
CA SER A 95 -5.13 10.29 -23.86
C SER A 95 -5.64 11.64 -24.38
N ASP A 96 -6.47 11.63 -25.43
CA ASP A 96 -7.11 12.83 -25.97
C ASP A 96 -7.96 13.59 -24.92
N GLN A 97 -8.34 12.91 -23.84
CA GLN A 97 -9.11 13.46 -22.73
C GLN A 97 -8.23 14.02 -21.59
N GLY A 98 -6.90 13.95 -21.73
CA GLY A 98 -5.93 14.49 -20.79
C GLY A 98 -5.64 13.60 -19.60
N TRP A 99 -5.69 12.28 -19.78
CA TRP A 99 -5.40 11.30 -18.73
C TRP A 99 -4.16 10.47 -19.07
N PRO A 100 -3.32 10.13 -18.06
CA PRO A 100 -2.20 9.21 -18.24
C PRO A 100 -2.65 7.90 -18.87
N THR A 101 -2.01 7.53 -19.97
CA THR A 101 -2.28 6.30 -20.72
C THR A 101 -1.00 5.50 -20.97
N LEU A 102 -1.17 4.28 -21.42
CA LEU A 102 -0.10 3.32 -21.71
C LEU A 102 -0.06 3.03 -23.20
N ALA A 103 1.15 2.83 -23.74
CA ALA A 103 1.32 2.37 -25.12
C ALA A 103 0.85 0.91 -25.31
N GLN A 104 1.01 0.08 -24.28
CA GLN A 104 0.56 -1.30 -24.24
C GLN A 104 -0.02 -1.62 -22.87
N ILE A 105 -1.22 -2.18 -22.83
CA ILE A 105 -1.92 -2.54 -21.60
C ILE A 105 -1.43 -3.91 -21.17
N THR A 106 -0.36 -3.93 -20.38
CA THR A 106 0.22 -5.13 -19.77
C THR A 106 0.28 -4.93 -18.26
N GLU A 107 0.32 -6.02 -17.50
CA GLU A 107 0.42 -5.96 -16.03
C GLU A 107 1.66 -5.18 -15.58
N GLU A 108 2.78 -5.36 -16.29
CA GLU A 108 4.03 -4.64 -16.04
C GLU A 108 3.87 -3.14 -16.30
N ASN A 109 3.24 -2.74 -17.40
CA ASN A 109 3.04 -1.32 -17.70
C ASN A 109 2.04 -0.65 -16.76
N CYS A 110 0.98 -1.36 -16.35
CA CYS A 110 0.07 -0.87 -15.31
C CYS A 110 0.80 -0.67 -13.98
N LYS A 111 1.71 -1.59 -13.62
CA LYS A 111 2.57 -1.44 -12.44
C LYS A 111 3.48 -0.23 -12.57
N THR A 112 4.11 -0.04 -13.73
CA THR A 112 4.97 1.13 -14.01
C THR A 112 4.19 2.44 -13.93
N LEU A 113 2.99 2.50 -14.50
CA LEU A 113 2.12 3.67 -14.42
C LEU A 113 1.77 4.02 -12.97
N TRP A 114 1.43 3.01 -12.18
CA TRP A 114 1.19 3.19 -10.75
C TRP A 114 2.41 3.80 -10.05
N TRP A 115 3.60 3.25 -10.30
CA TRP A 115 4.86 3.75 -9.75
C TRP A 115 5.15 5.20 -10.16
N GLN A 116 4.89 5.56 -11.42
CA GLN A 116 5.11 6.91 -11.94
C GLN A 116 4.14 7.95 -11.35
N LEU A 117 2.88 7.56 -11.10
CA LEU A 117 1.84 8.47 -10.58
C LEU A 117 1.88 8.60 -9.06
N LEU A 118 2.13 7.50 -8.35
CA LEU A 118 2.01 7.45 -6.89
C LEU A 118 3.37 7.36 -6.20
N GLY A 119 4.48 7.36 -6.93
CA GLY A 119 5.81 7.27 -6.35
C GLY A 119 6.02 5.92 -5.69
N GLY A 120 6.81 5.07 -6.35
CA GLY A 120 7.16 3.72 -5.90
C GLY A 120 7.38 3.56 -4.41
N ARG A 121 6.39 2.98 -3.72
CA ARG A 121 6.54 2.48 -2.36
C ARG A 121 6.55 0.96 -2.40
N ASP A 122 7.51 0.35 -1.69
CA ASP A 122 7.74 -1.10 -1.65
C ASP A 122 6.55 -1.90 -1.08
N ASP A 123 5.56 -1.20 -0.52
CA ASP A 123 4.25 -1.71 -0.06
C ASP A 123 3.43 -2.37 -1.19
N LEU A 124 3.77 -2.09 -2.45
CA LEU A 124 3.19 -2.72 -3.64
C LEU A 124 3.48 -4.22 -3.76
N ALA A 125 4.41 -4.77 -2.96
CA ALA A 125 4.63 -6.22 -2.91
C ALA A 125 3.36 -7.02 -2.51
N LYS A 126 2.35 -6.35 -1.95
CA LYS A 126 1.05 -6.94 -1.55
C LYS A 126 -0.11 -6.62 -2.51
N ILE A 127 0.15 -5.97 -3.64
CA ILE A 127 -0.88 -5.58 -4.61
C ILE A 127 -0.69 -6.37 -5.89
N VAL A 128 -1.73 -7.10 -6.30
CA VAL A 128 -1.78 -7.80 -7.58
C VAL A 128 -2.29 -6.84 -8.64
N THR A 129 -1.48 -6.61 -9.67
CA THR A 129 -1.86 -5.80 -10.83
C THR A 129 -2.46 -6.68 -11.92
N GLN A 130 -3.62 -6.32 -12.42
CA GLN A 130 -4.29 -6.96 -13.55
C GLN A 130 -4.54 -5.94 -14.65
N ALA A 131 -4.31 -6.33 -15.90
CA ALA A 131 -4.50 -5.49 -17.07
C ALA A 131 -5.65 -6.04 -17.91
N ASP A 132 -6.70 -5.24 -18.10
CA ASP A 132 -7.80 -5.56 -19.01
C ASP A 132 -7.59 -4.79 -20.33
N GLN A 133 -7.17 -5.51 -21.36
CA GLN A 133 -6.93 -4.95 -22.69
C GLN A 133 -8.22 -4.56 -23.42
N ALA A 134 -9.34 -5.22 -23.13
CA ALA A 134 -10.61 -4.95 -23.80
C ALA A 134 -11.27 -3.69 -23.26
N GLY A 135 -11.13 -3.44 -21.96
CA GLY A 135 -11.67 -2.26 -21.29
C GLY A 135 -10.70 -1.09 -21.12
N GLU A 136 -9.43 -1.27 -21.49
CA GLU A 136 -8.34 -0.32 -21.23
C GLU A 136 -8.27 0.08 -19.75
N VAL A 137 -8.32 -0.93 -18.87
CA VAL A 137 -8.38 -0.77 -17.41
C VAL A 137 -7.17 -1.41 -16.76
N CYS A 138 -6.50 -0.64 -15.90
CA CYS A 138 -5.53 -1.18 -14.94
C CYS A 138 -6.24 -1.41 -13.60
N SER A 139 -6.25 -2.64 -13.11
CA SER A 139 -6.83 -3.00 -11.82
C SER A 139 -5.74 -3.38 -10.83
N TYR A 140 -5.86 -2.89 -9.60
CA TYR A 140 -4.94 -3.09 -8.50
C TYR A 140 -5.71 -3.72 -7.34
N ILE A 141 -5.34 -4.94 -6.97
CA ILE A 141 -6.08 -5.76 -6.01
C ILE A 141 -5.21 -5.96 -4.77
N ALA A 142 -5.71 -5.57 -3.61
CA ALA A 142 -5.03 -5.80 -2.34
C ALA A 142 -5.32 -7.21 -1.80
N ASN A 143 -4.47 -7.70 -0.89
CA ASN A 143 -4.61 -9.03 -0.28
C ASN A 143 -5.96 -9.29 0.43
N ASN A 144 -6.65 -8.23 0.84
CA ASN A 144 -7.98 -8.32 1.46
C ASN A 144 -9.13 -8.37 0.44
N GLY A 145 -8.85 -8.44 -0.86
CA GLY A 145 -9.85 -8.50 -1.93
C GLY A 145 -10.29 -7.13 -2.46
N ASP A 146 -9.94 -6.03 -1.77
CA ASP A 146 -10.26 -4.68 -2.25
C ASP A 146 -9.61 -4.44 -3.62
N ARG A 147 -10.36 -3.82 -4.53
CA ARG A 147 -9.94 -3.55 -5.89
C ARG A 147 -10.05 -2.07 -6.22
N LEU A 148 -8.98 -1.53 -6.79
CA LEU A 148 -8.93 -0.20 -7.37
C LEU A 148 -8.72 -0.33 -8.88
N SER A 149 -9.67 0.16 -9.68
CA SER A 149 -9.61 0.11 -11.14
C SER A 149 -9.48 1.51 -11.71
N TYR A 150 -8.51 1.71 -12.60
CA TYR A 150 -8.27 2.96 -13.31
C TYR A 150 -8.53 2.77 -14.80
N GLN A 151 -9.44 3.57 -15.36
CA GLN A 151 -9.75 3.59 -16.79
C GLN A 151 -8.84 4.59 -17.52
N LEU A 152 -8.03 4.10 -18.46
CA LEU A 152 -7.00 4.89 -19.14
C LEU A 152 -7.57 6.00 -20.05
N THR A 153 -8.77 5.79 -20.59
CA THR A 153 -9.44 6.74 -21.51
C THR A 153 -10.24 7.82 -20.81
N SER A 154 -10.93 7.48 -19.72
CA SER A 154 -11.84 8.39 -19.04
C SER A 154 -11.24 9.02 -17.78
N GLY A 155 -10.10 8.51 -17.32
CA GLY A 155 -9.48 8.89 -16.05
C GLY A 155 -10.28 8.45 -14.82
N ARG A 156 -11.34 7.66 -15.01
CA ARG A 156 -12.21 7.23 -13.92
C ARG A 156 -11.47 6.25 -13.03
N VAL A 157 -11.51 6.53 -11.73
CA VAL A 157 -11.02 5.64 -10.69
C VAL A 157 -12.22 5.03 -9.97
N ILE A 158 -12.25 3.70 -9.85
CA ILE A 158 -13.33 2.94 -9.22
C ILE A 158 -12.71 2.13 -8.08
N PHE A 159 -13.27 2.25 -6.88
CA PHE A 159 -12.86 1.47 -5.72
C PHE A 159 -14.00 0.54 -5.32
N LEU A 160 -13.69 -0.76 -5.26
CA LEU A 160 -14.60 -1.83 -4.85
C LEU A 160 -14.01 -2.51 -3.61
N THR A 161 -14.83 -2.68 -2.59
CA THR A 161 -14.46 -3.45 -1.41
C THR A 161 -15.00 -4.86 -1.52
N ASP A 162 -14.17 -5.86 -1.25
CA ASP A 162 -14.67 -7.24 -1.09
C ASP A 162 -15.38 -7.34 0.27
N ARG A 163 -16.57 -7.93 0.29
CA ARG A 163 -17.53 -7.77 1.39
C ARG A 163 -17.66 -9.02 2.25
#